data_AF-X1QVV5-F1
#
_entry.id   AF-X1QVV5-F1
#
_cell.length_a   1.000
_cell.length_b   1.000
_cell.length_c   1.000
_cell.angle_alpha   90.00
_cell.angle_beta   90.00
_cell.angle_gamma   90.00
#
_symmetry.space_group_name_H-M   'P 1'
#
loop_
_entity.id
_entity.type
_entity.pdbx_description
1 polymer ?
#
loop_
_entity_poly.entity_id
_entity_poly.type
_entity_poly.pdbx_seq_one_letter_code
_entity_poly.pdbx_strand_id
1 'polypeptide(L)'
;EDTEGYPPDLETLVEGVELKVEEEGEEDSDTKIMKFLRRIPIDPMIKSHEWGLRSYQDEPDSDVWGGENIYDIYTRNPGTALDGTKYREW
;
A
#
# COMPACT_ATOMS: atom_id res chain seq x y z
N GLU A 1 -15.36 -1.08 -8.70
CA GLU A 1 -15.01 -0.45 -7.42
C GLU A 1 -13.93 0.57 -7.73
N ASP A 2 -14.13 1.81 -7.30
CA ASP A 2 -13.17 2.89 -7.57
C ASP A 2 -11.96 2.67 -6.65
N THR A 3 -10.78 2.44 -7.21
CA THR A 3 -9.57 2.17 -6.42
C THR A 3 -8.94 3.44 -5.87
N GLU A 4 -9.58 4.61 -6.09
CA GLU A 4 -9.11 5.93 -5.65
C GLU A 4 -7.68 6.25 -6.13
N GLY A 5 -7.23 5.57 -7.19
CA GLY A 5 -5.85 5.66 -7.71
C GLY A 5 -4.80 4.87 -6.92
N TYR A 6 -5.19 4.06 -5.94
CA TYR A 6 -4.27 3.16 -5.23
C TYR A 6 -3.92 1.93 -6.07
N PRO A 7 -2.68 1.41 -5.95
CA PRO A 7 -2.23 0.24 -6.69
C PRO A 7 -2.95 -1.03 -6.23
N PRO A 8 -3.26 -1.96 -7.15
CA PRO A 8 -3.93 -3.23 -6.83
C PRO A 8 -3.00 -4.26 -6.16
N ASP A 9 -1.68 -4.15 -6.36
CA ASP A 9 -0.70 -5.11 -5.86
C ASP A 9 0.68 -4.47 -5.60
N LEU A 10 1.56 -5.22 -4.92
CA LEU A 10 2.89 -4.74 -4.52
C LEU A 10 3.83 -4.53 -5.71
N GLU A 11 3.61 -5.21 -6.82
CA GLU A 11 4.42 -5.07 -8.04
C GLU A 11 4.12 -3.71 -8.68
N THR A 12 2.84 -3.33 -8.71
CA THR A 12 2.38 -2.04 -9.23
C THR A 12 2.96 -0.86 -8.45
N LEU A 13 3.25 -1.01 -7.14
CA LEU A 13 3.96 0.03 -6.37
C LEU A 13 5.36 0.35 -6.94
N VAL A 14 6.01 -0.63 -7.58
CA VAL A 14 7.35 -0.52 -8.16
C VAL A 14 7.29 -0.12 -9.64
N GLU A 15 6.37 -0.72 -10.40
CA GLU A 15 6.17 -0.42 -11.82
C GLU A 15 5.61 0.98 -12.03
N GLY A 16 4.68 1.38 -11.15
CA GLY A 16 4.04 2.69 -11.09
C GLY A 16 2.57 2.63 -11.49
N VAL A 17 1.79 3.60 -10.99
CA VAL A 17 0.37 3.78 -11.32
C VAL A 17 0.24 4.96 -12.28
N GLU A 18 -0.58 4.80 -13.32
CA GLU A 18 -0.97 5.90 -14.19
C GLU A 18 -2.00 6.79 -13.49
N LEU A 19 -1.58 7.99 -13.10
CA LEU A 19 -2.45 8.99 -12.50
C LEU A 19 -2.76 10.07 -13.53
N LYS A 20 -4.04 10.41 -13.66
CA LYS A 20 -4.45 11.62 -14.37
C LYS A 20 -4.18 12.80 -13.45
N VAL A 21 -3.25 13.65 -13.84
CA VAL A 21 -2.98 14.89 -13.11
C VAL A 21 -3.81 15.97 -13.78
N GLU A 22 -4.86 16.42 -13.10
CA GLU A 22 -5.57 17.62 -13.52
C GLU A 22 -4.78 18.82 -12.95
N GLU A 23 -3.93 19.44 -13.78
CA GLU A 23 -3.33 20.71 -13.40
C GLU A 23 -4.36 21.83 -13.66
N GLU A 24 -4.64 22.65 -12.65
CA GLU A 24 -5.62 23.74 -12.75
C GLU A 24 -5.27 24.70 -13.89
N GLY A 25 -5.99 24.59 -15.02
CA GLY A 25 -5.86 25.49 -16.17
C GLY A 25 -5.46 24.82 -17.49
N GLU A 26 -5.15 23.52 -17.51
CA GLU A 26 -4.89 22.76 -18.74
C GLU A 26 -6.07 21.82 -19.05
N GLU A 27 -6.68 21.95 -20.24
CA GLU A 27 -7.77 21.09 -20.71
C GLU A 27 -7.28 19.68 -21.11
N ASP A 28 -5.97 19.52 -21.32
CA ASP A 28 -5.33 18.24 -21.61
C ASP A 28 -4.78 17.64 -20.31
N SER A 29 -5.48 16.65 -19.77
CA SER A 29 -5.01 15.89 -18.60
C SER A 29 -3.80 15.04 -18.99
N ASP A 30 -2.59 15.45 -18.63
CA ASP A 30 -1.40 14.61 -18.81
C ASP A 30 -1.47 13.39 -17.88
N THR A 31 -1.18 12.21 -18.45
CA THR A 31 -1.07 10.96 -17.68
C THR A 31 0.35 10.81 -17.18
N LYS A 32 0.52 10.81 -15.86
CA LYS A 32 1.82 10.66 -15.21
C LYS A 32 1.93 9.30 -14.54
N ILE A 33 3.00 8.57 -14.83
CA ILE A 33 3.33 7.34 -14.10
C ILE A 33 3.97 7.73 -12.77
N MET A 34 3.29 7.44 -11.67
CA MET A 34 3.77 7.68 -10.31
C MET A 34 4.29 6.37 -9.71
N LYS A 35 5.56 6.35 -9.31
CA LYS A 35 6.19 5.20 -8.63
C LYS A 35 6.29 5.46 -7.14
N PHE A 36 5.85 4.51 -6.34
CA PHE A 36 5.83 4.62 -4.87
C PHE A 36 7.07 3.99 -4.25
N LEU A 37 7.57 2.90 -4.82
CA LEU A 37 8.72 2.15 -4.33
C LEU A 37 9.80 1.98 -5.40
N ARG A 38 11.06 1.89 -4.96
CA ARG A 38 12.18 1.49 -5.84
C ARG A 38 12.26 -0.03 -6.04
N ARG A 39 11.77 -0.79 -5.06
CA ARG A 39 11.66 -2.26 -5.00
C ARG A 39 10.79 -2.62 -3.80
N ILE A 40 10.23 -3.83 -3.78
CA ILE A 40 9.52 -4.35 -2.60
C ILE A 40 10.53 -4.53 -1.45
N PRO A 41 10.30 -3.94 -0.26
CA PRO A 41 11.20 -4.08 0.88
C PRO A 41 11.13 -5.48 1.49
N ILE A 42 12.20 -5.88 2.18
CA ILE A 42 12.21 -7.07 3.03
C ILE A 42 11.70 -6.65 4.41
N ASP A 43 10.73 -7.39 4.93
CA ASP A 43 10.26 -7.25 6.31
C ASP A 43 11.41 -7.62 7.27
N PRO A 44 11.90 -6.68 8.10
CA PRO A 44 13.03 -6.94 8.99
C PRO A 44 12.69 -7.93 10.12
N MET A 45 11.41 -8.12 10.45
CA MET A 45 10.96 -8.97 11.55
C MET A 45 10.92 -10.46 11.16
N ILE A 46 10.54 -10.77 9.93
CA ILE A 46 10.46 -12.16 9.41
C ILE A 46 11.47 -12.47 8.30
N LYS A 47 12.25 -11.48 7.87
CA LYS A 47 13.26 -11.59 6.79
C LYS A 47 12.70 -12.14 5.48
N SER A 48 11.47 -11.73 5.15
CA SER A 48 10.74 -12.17 3.95
C SER A 48 10.20 -10.95 3.18
N HIS A 49 9.77 -11.15 1.94
CA HIS A 49 9.01 -10.14 1.17
C HIS A 49 7.50 -10.26 1.39
N GLU A 50 7.08 -11.14 2.30
CA GLU A 50 5.67 -11.38 2.62
C GLU A 50 5.13 -10.31 3.58
N TRP A 51 4.45 -9.32 3.01
CA TRP A 51 3.76 -8.27 3.77
C TRP A 51 2.28 -8.62 3.97
N GLY A 52 1.71 -8.20 5.09
CA GLY A 52 0.27 -8.03 5.22
C GLY A 52 -0.15 -6.75 4.49
N LEU A 53 -1.34 -6.76 3.89
CA LEU A 53 -1.85 -5.64 3.08
C LEU A 53 -3.11 -5.07 3.73
N ARG A 54 -3.33 -3.78 3.56
CA ARG A 54 -4.58 -3.09 3.91
C ARG A 54 -5.04 -2.24 2.74
N SER A 55 -6.33 -2.33 2.43
CA SER A 55 -7.00 -1.53 1.41
C SER A 55 -7.44 -0.20 2.00
N TYR A 56 -7.62 0.80 1.15
CA TYR A 56 -8.15 2.10 1.56
C TYR A 56 -9.56 2.01 2.18
N GLN A 57 -10.34 1.02 1.74
CA GLN A 57 -11.70 0.74 2.21
C GLN A 57 -11.74 -0.10 3.50
N ASP A 58 -10.60 -0.71 3.89
CA ASP A 58 -10.54 -1.54 5.08
C ASP A 58 -10.63 -0.68 6.36
N GLU A 59 -11.29 -1.19 7.40
CA GLU A 59 -11.34 -0.51 8.69
C GLU A 59 -9.92 -0.37 9.29
N PRO A 60 -9.62 0.68 10.08
CA PRO A 60 -8.27 0.93 10.63
C PRO A 60 -7.70 -0.23 11.46
N ASP A 61 -8.58 -1.03 12.06
CA ASP A 61 -8.29 -2.20 12.88
C ASP A 61 -8.57 -3.53 12.17
N SER A 62 -8.81 -3.51 10.85
CA SER A 62 -9.03 -4.72 10.08
C SER A 62 -7.76 -5.57 9.99
N ASP A 63 -7.94 -6.84 10.34
CA ASP A 63 -6.94 -7.90 10.17
C ASP A 63 -7.09 -8.65 8.83
N VAL A 64 -8.11 -8.29 8.03
CA VAL A 64 -8.45 -8.94 6.77
C VAL A 64 -8.31 -7.92 5.65
N TRP A 65 -7.58 -8.31 4.61
CA TRP A 65 -7.44 -7.49 3.42
C TRP A 65 -8.64 -7.68 2.49
N GLY A 66 -9.33 -6.59 2.15
CA GLY A 66 -10.45 -6.57 1.20
C GLY A 66 -10.08 -6.96 -0.24
N GLY A 67 -8.79 -6.88 -0.60
CA GLY A 67 -8.31 -7.30 -1.93
C GLY A 67 -8.49 -6.25 -3.02
N GLU A 68 -8.90 -5.03 -2.66
CA GLU A 68 -9.28 -3.99 -3.62
C GLU A 68 -8.07 -3.17 -4.07
N ASN A 69 -7.23 -2.75 -3.13
CA ASN A 69 -6.02 -1.98 -3.38
C ASN A 69 -5.05 -2.10 -2.20
N ILE A 70 -3.88 -1.49 -2.36
CA ILE A 70 -2.87 -1.36 -1.32
C ILE A 70 -2.76 0.11 -0.93
N TYR A 71 -3.25 0.41 0.27
CA TYR A 71 -3.04 1.67 0.97
C TYR A 71 -1.85 1.58 1.92
N ASP A 72 -1.74 0.46 2.64
CA ASP A 72 -0.73 0.26 3.68
C ASP A 72 -0.21 -1.19 3.70
N ILE A 73 1.01 -1.35 4.22
CA ILE A 73 1.68 -2.65 4.39
C ILE A 73 2.16 -2.81 5.84
N TYR A 74 2.00 -4.01 6.40
CA TYR A 74 2.41 -4.29 7.77
C TYR A 74 3.10 -5.64 7.91
N THR A 75 3.90 -5.81 8.97
CA THR A 75 4.61 -7.07 9.20
C THR A 75 3.66 -8.19 9.59
N ARG A 76 3.88 -9.40 9.04
CA ARG A 76 3.11 -10.59 9.42
C ARG A 76 3.62 -11.25 10.70
N ASN A 77 4.60 -10.65 11.39
CA ASN A 77 5.10 -11.17 12.65
C ASN A 77 3.99 -11.14 13.72
N PRO A 78 3.66 -12.27 14.38
CA PRO A 78 2.63 -12.32 15.43
C PRO A 78 3.08 -11.72 16.78
N GLY A 79 4.29 -11.18 16.85
CA GLY A 79 4.93 -10.65 18.05
C GLY A 79 4.31 -9.35 18.57
N THR A 80 4.69 -9.05 19.80
CA THR A 80 4.24 -7.87 20.54
C THR A 80 5.46 -7.04 20.93
N ALA A 81 5.36 -5.73 20.74
CA ALA A 81 6.37 -4.78 21.16
C ALA A 81 6.44 -4.65 22.69
N LEU A 82 7.46 -3.95 23.17
CA LEU A 82 7.73 -3.78 24.61
C LEU A 82 6.62 -3.02 25.35
N ASP A 83 5.85 -2.21 24.64
CA ASP A 83 4.72 -1.43 25.16
C ASP A 83 3.39 -2.20 25.13
N GLY A 84 3.38 -3.44 24.62
CA GLY A 84 2.18 -4.27 24.52
C GLY A 84 1.42 -4.14 23.19
N THR A 85 1.82 -3.25 22.28
CA THR A 85 1.22 -3.14 20.94
C THR A 85 1.69 -4.27 20.02
N LYS A 86 0.87 -4.71 19.07
CA LYS A 86 1.30 -5.74 18.11
C LYS A 86 2.10 -5.10 16.99
N TYR A 87 3.14 -5.77 16.49
CA TYR A 87 3.94 -5.21 15.39
C TYR A 87 3.15 -4.94 14.11
N ARG A 88 2.06 -5.69 13.90
CA ARG A 88 1.14 -5.50 12.76
C ARG A 88 0.26 -4.24 12.85
N GLU A 89 0.26 -3.55 13.99
CA GLU A 89 -0.50 -2.32 14.25
C GLU A 89 0.36 -1.06 14.09
N TRP A 90 1.63 -1.22 13.69
CA TRP A 90 2.60 -0.16 13.45
C TRP A 90 2.67 0.26 11.99
#